data_AF-A0A2D7E028-F1
#
_entry.id   AF-A0A2D7E028-F1
#
_cell.length_a   1.000
_cell.length_b   1.000
_cell.length_c   1.000
_cell.angle_alpha   90.00
_cell.angle_beta   90.00
_cell.angle_gamma   90.00
#
_symmetry.space_group_name_H-M   'P 1'
#
loop_
_entity.id
_entity.type
_entity.pdbx_description
1 polymer ?
#
loop_
_entity_poly.entity_id
_entity_poly.type
_entity_poly.pdbx_seq_one_letter_code
_entity_poly.pdbx_strand_id
1 'polypeptide(L)'
;MIKFLFVIFFLLSNFSNLNASDIRINSIITLENNIPKECGLNFKILEKNKTSDTKVSIKKNKENTTTTFFSSKSDNFRIVDANIISSNVNLKKLLVKKNDKNTKFEIENTTDLDKTNMFFQEILISGVKILINDKTYEVIGPIDSKVRLEYLFCTGEMFLPNYEKNR
;
A
#
# COMPACT_ATOMS: atom_id res chain seq x y z
N MET A 1 -1.00 38.15 42.81
CA MET A 1 -1.26 37.95 41.37
C MET A 1 -0.33 36.94 40.70
N ILE A 2 0.98 36.90 41.00
CA ILE A 2 1.94 35.98 40.36
C ILE A 2 1.67 34.47 40.60
N LYS A 3 1.13 34.08 41.76
CA LYS A 3 0.81 32.67 42.05
C LYS A 3 -0.31 32.09 41.17
N PHE A 4 -1.23 32.92 40.68
CA PHE A 4 -2.37 32.46 39.86
C PHE A 4 -1.95 32.15 38.42
N LEU A 5 -0.91 32.84 37.91
CA LEU A 5 -0.36 32.64 36.57
C LEU A 5 0.34 31.28 36.41
N PHE A 6 1.01 30.81 37.47
CA PHE A 6 1.72 29.52 37.47
C PHE A 6 0.77 28.31 37.42
N VAL A 7 -0.42 28.42 38.01
CA VAL A 7 -1.42 27.34 38.01
C VAL A 7 -2.03 27.16 36.61
N ILE A 8 -2.20 28.25 35.85
CA ILE A 8 -2.74 28.20 34.49
C ILE A 8 -1.73 27.53 33.53
N PHE A 9 -0.43 27.75 33.71
CA PHE A 9 0.61 27.12 32.88
C PHE A 9 0.70 25.60 33.10
N PHE A 10 0.48 25.13 34.33
CA PHE A 10 0.47 23.69 34.66
C PHE A 10 -0.78 22.95 34.18
N LEU A 11 -1.92 23.64 34.03
CA LEU A 11 -3.15 23.06 33.48
C LEU A 11 -3.09 22.90 31.95
N LEU A 12 -2.25 23.67 31.27
CA LEU A 12 -2.05 23.63 29.82
C LEU A 12 -1.01 22.59 29.36
N SER A 13 -0.25 21.97 30.28
CA SER A 13 0.83 21.04 29.94
C SER A 13 0.41 19.57 29.80
N ASN A 14 -0.90 19.27 29.72
CA ASN A 14 -1.39 17.93 29.38
C ASN A 14 -1.22 17.65 27.87
N PHE A 15 0.02 17.65 27.40
CA PHE A 15 0.37 17.08 26.11
C PHE A 15 0.22 15.57 26.23
N SER A 16 -0.96 15.04 25.90
CA SER A 16 -1.12 13.62 25.65
C SER A 16 -0.20 13.27 24.48
N ASN A 17 0.75 12.36 24.69
CA ASN A 17 1.62 11.85 23.62
C ASN A 17 0.74 11.32 22.48
N LEU A 18 0.63 12.09 21.40
CA LEU A 18 0.01 11.66 20.15
C LEU A 18 0.90 10.55 19.60
N ASN A 19 0.45 9.30 19.74
CA ASN A 19 1.18 8.15 19.21
C ASN A 19 1.03 8.16 17.69
N ALA A 20 2.08 8.58 16.99
CA ALA A 20 2.13 8.49 15.54
C ALA A 20 2.45 7.04 15.11
N SER A 21 1.77 6.58 14.06
CA SER A 21 2.16 5.37 13.33
C SER A 21 3.26 5.71 12.32
N ASP A 22 4.35 4.93 12.29
CA ASP A 22 5.36 5.02 11.24
C ASP A 22 4.96 4.11 10.07
N ILE A 23 4.99 4.62 8.84
CA ILE A 23 4.65 3.87 7.63
C ILE A 23 5.86 3.89 6.70
N ARG A 24 6.44 2.71 6.47
CA ARG A 24 7.56 2.52 5.54
C ARG A 24 7.06 1.90 4.26
N ILE A 25 7.51 2.43 3.13
CA ILE A 25 7.05 2.04 1.81
C ILE A 25 8.24 1.50 1.04
N ASN A 26 8.10 0.30 0.46
CA ASN A 26 9.10 -0.30 -0.40
C ASN A 26 8.46 -0.71 -1.72
N SER A 27 9.23 -0.72 -2.80
CA SER A 27 8.79 -1.33 -4.05
C SER A 27 8.82 -2.86 -3.94
N ILE A 28 8.04 -3.52 -4.79
CA ILE A 28 8.05 -4.96 -4.99
C ILE A 28 8.44 -5.20 -6.44
N ILE A 29 9.52 -5.93 -6.66
CA ILE A 29 9.99 -6.34 -7.98
C ILE A 29 10.32 -7.82 -7.88
N THR A 30 9.61 -8.66 -8.64
CA THR A 30 9.95 -10.08 -8.78
C THR A 30 10.20 -10.38 -10.24
N LEU A 31 11.29 -11.09 -10.51
CA LEU A 31 11.75 -11.39 -11.86
C LEU A 31 11.48 -12.86 -12.21
N GLU A 32 11.22 -13.14 -13.47
CA GLU A 32 11.22 -14.48 -14.08
C GLU A 32 12.05 -14.41 -15.36
N ASN A 33 13.12 -15.20 -15.43
CA ASN A 33 14.10 -15.14 -16.54
C ASN A 33 14.65 -13.72 -16.80
N ASN A 34 14.99 -12.99 -15.73
CA ASN A 34 15.45 -11.59 -15.76
C ASN A 34 14.45 -10.55 -16.28
N ILE A 35 13.18 -10.93 -16.46
CA ILE A 35 12.10 -10.04 -16.87
C ILE A 35 11.18 -9.81 -15.67
N PRO A 36 10.76 -8.57 -15.37
CA PRO A 36 9.78 -8.34 -14.32
C PRO A 36 8.46 -9.07 -14.56
N LYS A 37 8.06 -9.86 -13.55
CA LYS A 37 6.82 -10.64 -13.50
C LYS A 37 5.80 -10.01 -12.56
N GLU A 38 6.27 -9.42 -11.46
CA GLU A 38 5.45 -8.76 -10.45
C GLU A 38 6.06 -7.42 -10.07
N CYS A 39 5.25 -6.37 -10.13
CA CYS A 39 5.60 -5.00 -9.77
C CYS A 39 4.61 -4.46 -8.76
N GLY A 40 5.04 -3.76 -7.72
CA GLY A 40 4.10 -3.25 -6.72
C GLY A 40 4.73 -2.48 -5.59
N LEU A 41 3.98 -2.35 -4.49
CA LEU A 41 4.33 -1.59 -3.31
C LEU A 41 3.99 -2.39 -2.05
N ASN A 42 4.86 -2.32 -1.05
CA ASN A 42 4.62 -2.84 0.30
C ASN A 42 4.64 -1.70 1.32
N PHE A 43 3.57 -1.60 2.09
CA PHE A 43 3.40 -0.65 3.19
C PHE A 43 3.57 -1.38 4.51
N LYS A 44 4.68 -1.12 5.20
CA LYS A 44 4.95 -1.63 6.53
C LYS A 44 4.54 -0.58 7.55
N ILE A 45 3.51 -0.89 8.33
CA ILE A 45 2.94 -0.01 9.35
C ILE A 45 3.43 -0.47 10.71
N LEU A 46 4.11 0.42 11.42
CA LEU A 46 4.69 0.23 12.74
C LEU A 46 3.91 1.08 13.75
N GLU A 47 3.23 0.41 14.69
CA GLU A 47 2.45 1.06 15.73
C GLU A 47 2.73 0.40 17.09
N LYS A 48 3.53 1.05 17.93
CA LYS A 48 3.99 0.51 19.22
C LYS A 48 4.65 -0.86 19.04
N ASN A 49 4.01 -1.92 19.55
CA ASN A 49 4.45 -3.31 19.44
C ASN A 49 3.68 -4.08 18.36
N LYS A 50 3.02 -3.40 17.41
CA LYS A 50 2.29 -4.03 16.31
C LYS A 50 2.93 -3.68 14.99
N THR A 51 3.15 -4.71 14.18
CA THR A 51 3.63 -4.57 12.80
C THR A 51 2.58 -5.17 11.89
N SER A 52 2.24 -4.45 10.83
CA SER A 52 1.45 -4.99 9.73
C SER A 52 2.09 -4.65 8.40
N ASP A 53 2.00 -5.57 7.45
CA ASP A 53 2.46 -5.40 6.08
C ASP A 53 1.25 -5.47 5.16
N THR A 54 1.06 -4.42 4.38
CA THR A 54 0.03 -4.34 3.36
C THR A 54 0.69 -4.24 2.00
N LYS A 55 0.44 -5.21 1.13
CA LYS A 55 1.03 -5.33 -0.21
C LYS A 55 -0.02 -5.13 -1.27
N VAL A 56 0.30 -4.34 -2.29
CA VAL A 56 -0.45 -4.27 -3.54
C VAL A 56 0.51 -4.39 -4.72
N SER A 57 0.18 -5.22 -5.70
CA SER A 57 1.03 -5.48 -6.86
C SER A 57 0.21 -5.83 -8.09
N ILE A 58 0.84 -5.66 -9.25
CA ILE A 58 0.37 -6.18 -10.52
C ILE A 58 1.28 -7.31 -10.97
N LYS A 59 0.68 -8.35 -11.55
CA LYS A 59 1.39 -9.50 -12.09
C LYS A 59 0.98 -9.71 -13.54
N LYS A 60 1.95 -10.03 -14.38
CA LYS A 60 1.68 -10.51 -15.74
C LYS A 60 1.44 -12.02 -15.69
N ASN A 61 0.31 -12.47 -16.21
CA ASN A 61 0.03 -13.90 -16.32
C ASN A 61 0.46 -14.45 -17.69
N LYS A 62 0.38 -15.78 -17.85
CA LYS A 62 0.83 -16.48 -19.07
C LYS A 62 0.03 -16.10 -20.33
N GLU A 63 -1.14 -15.50 -20.17
CA GLU A 63 -2.01 -15.06 -21.26
C GLU A 63 -1.80 -13.57 -21.61
N ASN A 64 -0.68 -12.97 -21.16
CA ASN A 64 -0.39 -11.54 -21.28
C ASN A 64 -1.46 -10.61 -20.66
N THR A 65 -2.35 -11.14 -19.82
CA THR A 65 -3.28 -10.31 -19.05
C THR A 65 -2.67 -9.96 -17.69
N THR A 66 -3.14 -8.85 -17.11
CA THR A 66 -2.61 -8.31 -15.85
C THR A 66 -3.56 -8.62 -14.70
N THR A 67 -3.06 -9.28 -13.67
CA THR A 67 -3.80 -9.46 -12.41
C THR A 67 -3.32 -8.47 -11.37
N THR A 68 -4.25 -7.89 -10.61
CA THR A 68 -3.91 -7.10 -9.44
C THR A 68 -4.05 -7.98 -8.20
N PHE A 69 -3.03 -7.94 -7.36
CA PHE A 69 -2.92 -8.68 -6.13
C PHE A 69 -2.89 -7.72 -4.94
N PHE A 70 -3.68 -8.02 -3.92
CA PHE A 70 -3.74 -7.28 -2.67
C PHE A 70 -3.66 -8.24 -1.49
N SER A 71 -2.83 -7.92 -0.51
CA SER A 71 -2.76 -8.69 0.73
C SER A 71 -2.43 -7.81 1.92
N SER A 72 -2.95 -8.18 3.10
CA SER A 72 -2.54 -7.56 4.35
C SER A 72 -2.32 -8.64 5.41
N LYS A 73 -1.19 -8.55 6.11
CA LYS A 73 -0.79 -9.47 7.18
C LYS A 73 -0.30 -8.70 8.40
N SER A 74 -0.42 -9.31 9.56
CA SER A 74 0.10 -8.77 10.82
C SER A 74 0.65 -9.91 11.65
N ASP A 75 1.74 -9.64 12.36
CA ASP A 75 2.36 -10.64 13.23
C ASP A 75 1.58 -10.81 14.54
N ASN A 76 0.87 -9.77 14.98
CA ASN A 76 0.40 -9.66 16.36
C ASN A 76 -1.13 -9.53 16.49
N PHE A 77 -1.87 -9.52 15.37
CA PHE A 77 -3.33 -9.53 15.38
C PHE A 77 -3.92 -10.08 14.08
N ARG A 78 -5.16 -10.59 14.13
CA ARG A 78 -5.89 -11.07 12.94
C ARG A 78 -6.45 -9.90 12.14
N ILE A 79 -6.26 -9.94 10.83
CA ILE A 79 -6.84 -8.98 9.89
C ILE A 79 -8.11 -9.60 9.30
N VAL A 80 -9.25 -8.98 9.57
CA VAL A 80 -10.59 -9.40 9.12
C VAL A 80 -10.99 -8.61 7.87
N ASP A 81 -10.71 -7.31 7.85
CA ASP A 81 -10.93 -6.46 6.69
C ASP A 81 -9.69 -5.61 6.41
N ALA A 82 -9.37 -5.42 5.14
CA ALA A 82 -8.33 -4.51 4.72
C ALA A 82 -8.67 -3.89 3.37
N ASN A 83 -8.19 -2.67 3.14
CA ASN A 83 -8.38 -1.97 1.87
C ASN A 83 -7.33 -0.87 1.69
N ILE A 84 -7.14 -0.43 0.44
CA ILE A 84 -6.42 0.79 0.10
C ILE A 84 -7.38 1.69 -0.68
N ILE A 85 -7.49 2.94 -0.25
CA ILE A 85 -8.32 3.96 -0.87
C ILE A 85 -7.43 5.12 -1.28
N SER A 86 -7.37 5.37 -2.58
CA SER A 86 -6.80 6.57 -3.16
C SER A 86 -7.89 7.63 -3.39
N SER A 87 -7.55 8.74 -4.04
CA SER A 87 -8.50 9.84 -4.24
C SER A 87 -9.71 9.42 -5.09
N ASN A 88 -9.49 8.63 -6.15
CA ASN A 88 -10.55 8.23 -7.06
C ASN A 88 -10.80 6.71 -7.08
N VAL A 89 -9.90 5.90 -6.50
CA VAL A 89 -10.00 4.44 -6.58
C VAL A 89 -10.06 3.79 -5.20
N ASN A 90 -11.02 2.89 -5.05
CA ASN A 90 -11.11 1.98 -3.92
C ASN A 90 -10.70 0.58 -4.39
N LEU A 91 -9.58 0.07 -3.87
CA LEU A 91 -8.97 -1.17 -4.35
C LEU A 91 -9.90 -2.38 -4.22
N LYS A 92 -10.64 -2.50 -3.12
CA LYS A 92 -11.61 -3.58 -2.92
C LYS A 92 -12.74 -3.54 -3.96
N LYS A 93 -13.18 -2.34 -4.37
CA LYS A 93 -14.15 -2.17 -5.47
C LYS A 93 -13.52 -2.50 -6.83
N LEU A 94 -12.25 -2.17 -7.04
CA LEU A 94 -11.52 -2.50 -8.27
C LEU A 94 -11.37 -4.02 -8.46
N LEU A 95 -11.10 -4.76 -7.37
CA LEU A 95 -10.89 -6.21 -7.41
C LEU A 95 -12.18 -7.03 -7.50
N VAL A 96 -13.37 -6.45 -7.23
CA VAL A 96 -14.71 -7.09 -7.33
C VAL A 96 -14.75 -8.53 -6.76
N LYS A 97 -13.98 -8.82 -5.71
CA LYS A 97 -13.89 -10.16 -5.12
C LYS A 97 -13.87 -10.07 -3.60
N LYS A 98 -14.55 -11.01 -2.94
CA LYS A 98 -14.52 -11.15 -1.48
C LYS A 98 -13.32 -11.98 -1.08
N ASN A 99 -12.78 -11.73 0.11
CA ASN A 99 -11.70 -12.55 0.64
C ASN A 99 -12.25 -13.95 0.97
N ASP A 100 -11.81 -14.97 0.24
CA ASP A 100 -12.26 -16.36 0.42
C ASP A 100 -11.45 -17.10 1.51
N LYS A 101 -10.38 -16.49 2.05
CA LYS A 101 -9.47 -17.14 3.01
C LYS A 101 -9.70 -16.63 4.44
N ASN A 102 -10.03 -17.55 5.34
CA ASN A 102 -10.33 -17.24 6.74
C ASN A 102 -9.14 -16.76 7.60
N THR A 103 -7.89 -17.06 7.20
CA THR A 103 -6.69 -16.81 8.03
C THR A 103 -5.78 -15.69 7.54
N LYS A 104 -5.93 -15.23 6.29
CA LYS A 104 -5.14 -14.15 5.68
C LYS A 104 -6.07 -13.30 4.83
N PHE A 105 -5.89 -11.98 4.85
CA PHE A 105 -6.59 -11.10 3.93
C PHE A 105 -5.81 -11.06 2.62
N GLU A 106 -6.30 -11.75 1.60
CA GLU A 106 -5.65 -11.87 0.30
C GLU A 106 -6.70 -11.90 -0.80
N ILE A 107 -6.58 -10.99 -1.76
CA ILE A 107 -7.50 -10.86 -2.89
C ILE A 107 -6.66 -10.71 -4.15
N GLU A 108 -6.92 -11.56 -5.14
CA GLU A 108 -6.34 -11.46 -6.48
C GLU A 108 -7.45 -11.52 -7.51
N ASN A 109 -7.43 -10.61 -8.47
CA ASN A 109 -8.35 -10.64 -9.61
C ASN A 109 -7.73 -9.94 -10.84
N THR A 110 -8.23 -10.28 -12.03
CA THR A 110 -7.98 -9.52 -13.24
C THR A 110 -8.69 -8.18 -13.15
N THR A 111 -7.98 -7.10 -13.45
CA THR A 111 -8.47 -5.72 -13.33
C THR A 111 -8.30 -4.97 -14.63
N ASP A 112 -9.14 -3.95 -14.84
CA ASP A 112 -8.98 -2.98 -15.91
C ASP A 112 -7.63 -2.24 -15.78
N LEU A 113 -6.84 -2.26 -16.86
CA LEU A 113 -5.47 -1.75 -16.86
C LEU A 113 -5.42 -0.24 -16.59
N ASP A 114 -6.33 0.53 -17.17
CA ASP A 114 -6.35 1.99 -17.03
C ASP A 114 -6.69 2.40 -15.60
N LYS A 115 -7.69 1.74 -14.99
CA LYS A 115 -8.05 1.98 -13.59
C LYS A 115 -6.94 1.55 -12.63
N THR A 116 -6.26 0.44 -12.90
CA THR A 116 -5.13 0.00 -12.09
C THR A 116 -3.95 0.96 -12.21
N ASN A 117 -3.62 1.41 -13.42
CA ASN A 117 -2.57 2.40 -13.64
C ASN A 117 -2.88 3.71 -12.92
N MET A 118 -4.11 4.20 -13.02
CA MET A 118 -4.56 5.40 -12.31
C MET A 118 -4.42 5.23 -10.79
N PHE A 119 -4.82 4.08 -10.24
CA PHE A 119 -4.67 3.78 -8.82
C PHE A 119 -3.21 3.85 -8.35
N PHE A 120 -2.27 3.22 -9.09
CA PHE A 120 -0.85 3.30 -8.74
C PHE A 120 -0.28 4.70 -8.91
N GLN A 121 -0.68 5.45 -9.94
CA GLN A 121 -0.28 6.86 -10.09
C GLN A 121 -0.74 7.70 -8.90
N GLU A 122 -1.98 7.53 -8.45
CA GLU A 122 -2.49 8.23 -7.28
C GLU A 122 -1.74 7.86 -5.99
N ILE A 123 -1.41 6.57 -5.81
CA ILE A 123 -0.55 6.14 -4.69
C ILE A 123 0.78 6.90 -4.71
N LEU A 124 1.46 6.92 -5.86
CA LEU A 124 2.79 7.50 -5.99
C LEU A 124 2.82 9.03 -5.85
N ILE A 125 1.79 9.72 -6.34
CA ILE A 125 1.73 11.18 -6.43
C ILE A 125 1.02 11.78 -5.20
N SER A 126 -0.18 11.30 -4.89
CA SER A 126 -1.07 11.89 -3.89
C SER A 126 -1.04 11.17 -2.55
N GLY A 127 -0.58 9.91 -2.54
CA GLY A 127 -0.68 9.05 -1.36
C GLY A 127 -2.06 8.39 -1.24
N VAL A 128 -2.27 7.65 -0.14
CA VAL A 128 -3.46 6.81 0.06
C VAL A 128 -3.82 6.63 1.52
N LYS A 129 -5.05 6.20 1.76
CA LYS A 129 -5.52 5.69 3.05
C LYS A 129 -5.53 4.17 3.03
N ILE A 130 -4.84 3.58 3.99
CA ILE A 130 -4.80 2.13 4.22
C ILE A 130 -5.73 1.83 5.39
N LEU A 131 -6.75 1.02 5.12
CA LEU A 131 -7.71 0.56 6.12
C LEU A 131 -7.33 -0.85 6.55
N ILE A 132 -7.18 -1.07 7.84
CA ILE A 132 -6.94 -2.39 8.42
C ILE A 132 -7.86 -2.53 9.64
N ASN A 133 -8.85 -3.42 9.53
CA ASN A 133 -9.97 -3.51 10.47
C ASN A 133 -10.57 -2.11 10.68
N ASP A 134 -10.70 -1.68 11.94
CA ASP A 134 -11.29 -0.38 12.30
C ASP A 134 -10.28 0.78 12.30
N LYS A 135 -9.05 0.55 11.82
CA LYS A 135 -7.98 1.55 11.80
C LYS A 135 -7.72 2.09 10.40
N THR A 136 -7.44 3.39 10.34
CA THR A 136 -7.04 4.09 9.12
C THR A 136 -5.63 4.63 9.29
N TYR A 137 -4.78 4.35 8.31
CA TYR A 137 -3.40 4.83 8.23
C TYR A 137 -3.26 5.67 6.96
N GLU A 138 -2.81 6.90 7.10
CA GLU A 138 -2.67 7.83 5.98
C GLU A 138 -1.22 7.90 5.52
N VAL A 139 -1.01 7.60 4.23
CA VAL A 139 0.25 7.82 3.53
C VAL A 139 0.11 9.13 2.78
N ILE A 140 0.90 10.12 3.17
CA ILE A 140 0.92 11.43 2.52
C ILE A 140 1.87 11.35 1.30
N GLY A 141 1.38 11.73 0.13
CA GLY A 141 2.19 11.82 -1.08
C GLY A 141 2.98 13.13 -1.18
N PRO A 142 3.95 13.21 -2.11
CA PRO A 142 4.40 12.13 -2.99
C PRO A 142 5.29 11.13 -2.25
N ILE A 143 5.19 9.84 -2.64
CA ILE A 143 6.03 8.78 -2.05
C ILE A 143 7.51 9.04 -2.38
N ASP A 144 8.43 8.45 -1.62
CA ASP A 144 9.86 8.53 -1.89
C ASP A 144 10.22 8.27 -3.38
N SER A 145 11.15 9.07 -3.91
CA SER A 145 11.51 9.05 -5.32
C SER A 145 12.15 7.72 -5.73
N LYS A 146 12.90 7.06 -4.85
CA LYS A 146 13.49 5.75 -5.11
C LYS A 146 12.39 4.72 -5.39
N VAL A 147 11.39 4.64 -4.50
CA VAL A 147 10.28 3.70 -4.63
C VAL A 147 9.48 3.95 -5.90
N ARG A 148 9.23 5.22 -6.23
CA ARG A 148 8.58 5.63 -7.47
C ARG A 148 9.34 5.14 -8.71
N LEU A 149 10.65 5.39 -8.77
CA LEU A 149 11.49 5.01 -9.90
C LEU A 149 11.58 3.50 -10.06
N GLU A 150 11.72 2.76 -8.96
CA GLU A 150 11.74 1.29 -8.97
C GLU A 150 10.42 0.71 -9.51
N TYR A 151 9.27 1.24 -9.08
CA TYR A 151 7.97 0.82 -9.60
C TYR A 151 7.85 1.14 -11.10
N LEU A 152 8.16 2.37 -11.51
CA LEU A 152 8.08 2.80 -12.91
C LEU A 152 8.98 1.95 -13.82
N PHE A 153 10.22 1.73 -13.41
CA PHE A 153 11.16 0.85 -14.11
C PHE A 153 10.60 -0.57 -14.25
N CYS A 154 10.14 -1.16 -13.15
CA CYS A 154 9.57 -2.50 -13.16
C CYS A 154 8.40 -2.63 -14.15
N THR A 155 7.44 -1.69 -14.09
CA THR A 155 6.27 -1.72 -14.97
C THR A 155 6.61 -1.43 -16.43
N GLY A 156 7.56 -0.54 -16.69
CA GLY A 156 8.04 -0.25 -18.04
C GLY A 156 8.62 -1.49 -18.70
N GLU A 157 9.55 -2.17 -18.02
CA GLU A 157 10.16 -3.40 -18.50
C GLU A 157 9.15 -4.55 -18.64
N MET A 158 8.24 -4.73 -17.68
CA MET A 158 7.23 -5.81 -17.71
C MET A 158 6.34 -5.81 -18.97
N PHE A 159 6.06 -4.63 -19.53
CA PHE A 159 5.19 -4.45 -20.71
C PHE A 159 5.97 -4.20 -22.01
N LEU A 160 7.31 -4.35 -22.03
CA LEU A 160 8.06 -4.24 -23.27
C LEU A 160 7.65 -5.33 -24.28
N PRO A 161 7.31 -4.97 -25.52
CA PRO A 161 6.83 -5.92 -26.54
C PRO A 161 7.94 -6.82 -27.12
N ASN A 162 9.21 -6.57 -26.79
CA ASN A 162 10.34 -7.09 -27.56
C ASN A 162 10.97 -8.39 -27.02
N TYR A 163 10.54 -8.93 -25.88
CA TYR A 163 11.13 -10.18 -25.35
C TYR A 163 10.78 -11.41 -26.19
N GLU A 164 9.67 -11.40 -26.95
CA GLU A 164 9.26 -12.52 -27.80
C GLU A 164 9.97 -12.54 -29.16
N LYS A 165 10.51 -11.40 -29.63
CA LYS A 165 11.16 -11.32 -30.96
C LYS A 165 12.61 -11.83 -30.99
N ASN A 166 13.24 -12.01 -29.83
CA ASN A 166 14.68 -12.29 -29.72
C ASN A 166 14.99 -13.61 -28.97
N ARG A 167 14.04 -14.55 -28.90
CA ARG A 167 14.26 -15.89 -28.33
C ARG A 167 14.22 -16.97 -29.41
#